data_AF-A0ABD5YEZ5-F1
#
_entry.id   AF-A0ABD5YEZ5-F1
#
_cell.length_a   1.000
_cell.length_b   1.000
_cell.length_c   1.000
_cell.angle_alpha   90.00
_cell.angle_beta   90.00
_cell.angle_gamma   90.00
#
_symmetry.space_group_name_H-M   'P 1'
#
loop_
_entity.id
_entity.type
_entity.pdbx_description
1 polymer ?
#
loop_
_entity_poly.entity_id
_entity_poly.type
_entity_poly.pdbx_seq_one_letter_code
_entity_poly.pdbx_strand_id
1 'polypeptide(L)'
;MTHEDDGAAGAADTSGEAEGTDRAGDSTTDDSRTDRLERRPTRGPRNSLWSWPDAKSPLVVVRNYVVIVLARVSPSLRLKNWLLRRIGVTVGTGVAWGLESTPDVFWPERITVGSDAIVGYDATLLCHEFLQEEYRLGDVVVEEGAMVGAGAVVLPGVTVGEGARVAANSLVAADVPPETTAAGVPAEVVSRADEGGRSADGTAEAAE
;
A
#
# COMPACT_ATOMS: atom_id res chain seq x y z
N MET A 1 -4.08 23.25 74.86
CA MET A 1 -3.29 22.20 74.17
C MET A 1 -2.11 22.93 73.56
N THR A 2 -0.95 22.75 74.17
CA THR A 2 0.25 23.58 74.04
C THR A 2 1.05 23.27 72.77
N HIS A 3 1.73 24.31 72.25
CA HIS A 3 2.81 24.25 71.27
C HIS A 3 4.08 23.62 71.85
N GLU A 4 4.87 22.98 70.98
CA GLU A 4 6.35 22.86 70.96
C GLU A 4 6.71 22.18 69.60
N ASP A 5 7.43 22.87 68.70
CA ASP A 5 8.90 22.78 68.42
C ASP A 5 9.24 21.57 67.51
N ASP A 6 10.19 21.55 66.58
CA ASP A 6 11.06 22.50 65.88
C ASP A 6 11.89 21.59 64.92
N GLY A 7 12.43 22.08 63.79
CA GLY A 7 13.37 21.25 63.01
C GLY A 7 13.71 21.67 61.58
N ALA A 8 14.76 22.49 61.46
CA ALA A 8 15.50 22.88 60.25
C ALA A 8 16.10 21.67 59.45
N ALA A 9 16.72 21.72 58.25
CA ALA A 9 17.52 22.73 57.57
C ALA A 9 17.86 22.29 56.11
N GLY A 10 18.16 23.27 55.22
CA GLY A 10 19.11 23.21 54.08
C GLY A 10 18.79 22.31 52.87
N ALA A 11 19.16 22.60 51.62
CA ALA A 11 20.06 23.60 51.05
C ALA A 11 19.75 23.79 49.54
N ALA A 12 20.28 24.88 48.98
CA ALA A 12 20.20 25.27 47.57
C ALA A 12 20.98 24.32 46.62
N ASP A 13 20.63 24.31 45.33
CA ASP A 13 21.38 25.02 44.27
C ASP A 13 21.27 24.38 42.87
N THR A 14 21.37 25.25 41.87
CA THR A 14 21.91 25.05 40.50
C THR A 14 21.13 24.32 39.40
N SER A 15 20.63 25.15 38.48
CA SER A 15 20.96 25.22 37.05
C SER A 15 20.78 24.01 36.13
N GLY A 16 20.02 24.23 35.04
CA GLY A 16 20.03 23.36 33.87
C GLY A 16 18.99 23.77 32.83
N GLU A 17 18.97 25.04 32.41
CA GLU A 17 18.36 25.41 31.13
C GLU A 17 19.21 24.78 30.01
N ALA A 18 18.69 23.73 29.38
CA ALA A 18 19.25 23.18 28.17
C ALA A 18 18.45 23.72 26.98
N GLU A 19 19.08 24.66 26.27
CA GLU A 19 18.68 25.21 24.99
C GLU A 19 18.43 24.06 23.98
N GLY A 20 17.15 23.86 23.65
CA GLY A 20 16.73 23.03 22.53
C GLY A 20 16.95 23.79 21.23
N THR A 21 18.14 23.63 20.68
CA THR A 21 18.56 24.09 19.34
C THR A 21 17.48 23.90 18.27
N ASP A 22 17.20 24.99 17.57
CA ASP A 22 16.50 25.03 16.30
C ASP A 22 17.06 23.98 15.34
N ARG A 23 16.25 22.95 15.06
CA ARG A 23 16.33 22.24 13.79
C ARG A 23 15.13 22.66 12.96
N ALA A 24 15.31 23.74 12.22
CA ALA A 24 14.61 23.96 10.97
C ALA A 24 14.95 22.79 10.03
N GLY A 25 14.21 21.69 10.19
CA GLY A 25 14.10 20.64 9.18
C GLY A 25 13.11 21.13 8.15
N ASP A 26 13.61 21.35 6.94
CA ASP A 26 12.85 21.57 5.72
C ASP A 26 11.71 20.53 5.62
N SER A 27 10.50 20.93 5.98
CA SER A 27 9.31 20.12 5.76
C SER A 27 8.90 20.28 4.30
N THR A 28 9.61 19.59 3.40
CA THR A 28 8.95 19.10 2.19
C THR A 28 7.68 18.41 2.69
N THR A 29 6.53 19.00 2.39
CA THR A 29 5.23 18.47 2.80
C THR A 29 5.12 17.12 2.13
N ASP A 30 5.42 16.05 2.90
CA ASP A 30 5.26 14.68 2.45
C ASP A 30 3.76 14.50 2.22
N ASP A 31 3.35 14.61 0.95
CA ASP A 31 1.95 14.56 0.54
C ASP A 31 1.40 13.18 0.95
N SER A 32 0.65 13.15 2.06
CA SER A 32 0.23 11.89 2.63
C SER A 32 -0.73 11.21 1.66
N ARG A 33 -0.75 9.87 1.59
CA ARG A 33 -1.68 9.16 0.69
C ARG A 33 -3.13 9.65 0.84
N THR A 34 -3.50 10.08 2.05
CA THR A 34 -4.83 10.54 2.46
C THR A 34 -5.24 11.86 1.85
N ASP A 35 -4.27 12.69 1.45
CA ASP A 35 -4.49 13.99 0.83
C ASP A 35 -4.79 13.83 -0.67
N ARG A 36 -4.29 12.75 -1.28
CA ARG A 36 -4.54 12.35 -2.67
C ARG A 36 -5.89 11.66 -2.89
N LEU A 37 -6.63 11.34 -1.83
CA LEU A 37 -7.90 10.61 -1.93
C LEU A 37 -9.07 11.52 -2.29
N GLU A 38 -9.84 11.12 -3.29
CA GLU A 38 -11.13 11.72 -3.59
C GLU A 38 -12.15 11.34 -2.51
N ARG A 39 -12.57 12.33 -1.73
CA ARG A 39 -13.54 12.15 -0.65
C ARG A 39 -14.97 12.38 -1.15
N ARG A 40 -15.85 11.43 -0.84
CA ARG A 40 -17.25 11.44 -1.29
C ARG A 40 -18.16 11.22 -0.09
N PRO A 41 -18.80 12.28 0.46
CA PRO A 41 -19.69 12.13 1.60
C PRO A 41 -20.93 11.33 1.20
N THR A 42 -21.36 10.42 2.08
CA THR A 42 -22.59 9.65 1.94
C THR A 42 -23.63 10.18 2.91
N ARG A 43 -24.82 10.48 2.39
CA ARG A 43 -25.93 10.95 3.22
C ARG A 43 -26.73 9.75 3.70
N GLY A 44 -27.05 9.71 4.99
CA GLY A 44 -28.01 8.75 5.51
C GLY A 44 -27.72 8.35 6.96
N PRO A 45 -28.61 7.57 7.56
CA PRO A 45 -28.47 7.11 8.95
C PRO A 45 -27.55 5.89 9.10
N ARG A 46 -27.00 5.35 8.00
CA ARG A 46 -26.14 4.14 7.99
C ARG A 46 -24.77 4.47 7.42
N ASN A 47 -23.81 3.56 7.62
CA ASN A 47 -22.47 3.70 7.07
C ASN A 47 -22.46 3.79 5.53
N SER A 48 -21.38 4.35 4.98
CA SER A 48 -21.25 4.64 3.55
C SER A 48 -21.41 3.42 2.64
N LEU A 49 -21.07 2.21 3.11
CA LEU A 49 -21.21 0.99 2.34
C LEU A 49 -22.66 0.72 1.97
N TRP A 50 -23.65 1.10 2.79
CA TRP A 50 -25.07 0.95 2.41
C TRP A 50 -25.48 1.81 1.20
N SER A 51 -24.70 2.85 0.89
CA SER A 51 -24.92 3.75 -0.25
C SER A 51 -24.05 3.37 -1.47
N TRP A 52 -23.37 2.22 -1.45
CA TRP A 52 -22.52 1.80 -2.56
C TRP A 52 -23.22 1.74 -3.93
N PRO A 53 -24.52 1.39 -4.05
CA PRO A 53 -25.20 1.38 -5.35
C PRO A 53 -25.28 2.75 -6.01
N ASP A 54 -25.20 3.83 -5.22
CA ASP A 54 -25.11 5.21 -5.71
C ASP A 54 -23.70 5.55 -6.19
N ALA A 55 -22.67 4.89 -5.63
CA ALA A 55 -21.27 5.08 -6.00
C ALA A 55 -20.87 4.27 -7.25
N LYS A 56 -21.42 3.07 -7.43
CA LYS A 56 -21.16 2.22 -8.60
C LYS A 56 -22.38 1.38 -8.97
N SER A 57 -22.65 1.27 -10.27
CA SER A 57 -23.72 0.43 -10.79
C SER A 57 -23.59 -1.02 -10.31
N PRO A 58 -24.64 -1.61 -9.70
CA PRO A 58 -24.61 -3.00 -9.24
C PRO A 58 -24.29 -4.02 -10.33
N LEU A 59 -24.77 -3.79 -11.56
CA LEU A 59 -24.48 -4.69 -12.68
C LEU A 59 -23.00 -4.66 -13.09
N VAL A 60 -22.35 -3.49 -12.99
CA VAL A 60 -20.91 -3.37 -13.24
C VAL A 60 -20.12 -4.11 -12.17
N VAL A 61 -20.51 -3.98 -10.90
CA VAL A 61 -19.87 -4.70 -9.78
C VAL A 61 -20.02 -6.22 -9.96
N VAL A 62 -21.21 -6.71 -10.30
CA VAL A 62 -21.45 -8.14 -10.58
C VAL A 62 -20.58 -8.63 -11.73
N ARG A 63 -20.52 -7.89 -12.84
CA ARG A 63 -19.67 -8.22 -13.99
C ARG A 63 -18.20 -8.28 -13.58
N ASN A 64 -17.71 -7.26 -12.87
CA ASN A 64 -16.33 -7.20 -12.42
C ASN A 64 -16.01 -8.37 -11.49
N TYR A 65 -16.90 -8.67 -10.54
CA TYR A 65 -16.74 -9.79 -9.60
C TYR A 65 -16.58 -11.13 -10.33
N VAL A 66 -17.45 -11.42 -11.30
CA VAL A 66 -17.36 -12.66 -12.10
C VAL A 66 -16.02 -12.74 -12.84
N VAL A 67 -15.59 -11.65 -13.48
CA VAL A 67 -14.31 -11.60 -14.19
C VAL A 67 -13.13 -11.80 -13.23
N ILE A 68 -13.16 -11.16 -12.06
CA ILE A 68 -12.12 -11.29 -11.04
C ILE A 68 -12.06 -12.71 -10.51
N VAL A 69 -13.20 -13.35 -10.21
CA VAL A 69 -13.22 -14.75 -9.76
C VAL A 69 -12.58 -15.67 -10.81
N LEU A 70 -12.92 -15.50 -12.09
CA LEU A 70 -12.30 -16.26 -13.18
C LEU A 70 -10.78 -16.01 -13.27
N ALA A 71 -10.35 -14.76 -13.13
CA ALA A 71 -8.93 -14.41 -13.12
C ALA A 71 -8.20 -15.00 -11.91
N ARG A 72 -8.80 -14.97 -10.71
CA ARG A 72 -8.23 -15.48 -9.46
C ARG A 72 -7.90 -16.97 -9.54
N VAL A 73 -8.81 -17.78 -10.06
CA VAL A 73 -8.66 -19.24 -10.14
C VAL A 73 -7.96 -19.74 -11.39
N SER A 74 -7.80 -18.90 -12.42
CA SER A 74 -7.14 -19.31 -13.66
C SER A 74 -5.63 -19.50 -13.45
N PRO A 75 -5.00 -20.58 -13.97
CA PRO A 75 -3.54 -20.73 -13.96
C PRO A 75 -2.85 -19.97 -15.11
N SER A 76 -3.60 -19.47 -16.10
CA SER A 76 -3.03 -18.84 -17.29
C SER A 76 -2.83 -17.34 -17.10
N LEU A 77 -1.58 -16.89 -16.98
CA LEU A 77 -1.23 -15.47 -16.86
C LEU A 77 -1.76 -14.63 -18.04
N ARG A 78 -1.74 -15.17 -19.26
CA ARG A 78 -2.28 -14.50 -20.45
C ARG A 78 -3.79 -14.28 -20.32
N LEU A 79 -4.52 -15.29 -19.84
CA LEU A 79 -5.97 -15.18 -19.65
C LEU A 79 -6.30 -14.18 -18.53
N LYS A 80 -5.57 -14.21 -17.40
CA LYS A 80 -5.72 -13.22 -16.33
C LYS A 80 -5.53 -11.80 -16.86
N ASN A 81 -4.42 -11.53 -17.53
CA ASN A 81 -4.12 -10.21 -18.07
C ASN A 81 -5.15 -9.75 -19.10
N TRP A 82 -5.69 -10.66 -19.92
CA TRP A 82 -6.79 -10.33 -20.83
C TRP A 82 -8.07 -9.98 -20.07
N LEU A 83 -8.49 -10.81 -19.11
CA LEU A 83 -9.69 -10.62 -18.30
C LEU A 83 -9.66 -9.28 -17.53
N LEU A 84 -8.55 -8.99 -16.86
CA LEU A 84 -8.41 -7.78 -16.05
C LEU A 84 -8.43 -6.50 -16.90
N ARG A 85 -7.81 -6.51 -18.09
CA ARG A 85 -7.95 -5.40 -19.06
C ARG A 85 -9.41 -5.19 -19.50
N ARG A 86 -10.24 -6.23 -19.59
CA ARG A 86 -11.66 -6.12 -19.98
C ARG A 86 -12.52 -5.41 -18.93
N ILE A 87 -12.09 -5.35 -17.68
CA ILE A 87 -12.80 -4.65 -16.61
C ILE A 87 -12.20 -3.28 -16.27
N GLY A 88 -11.09 -2.91 -16.89
CA GLY A 88 -10.53 -1.56 -16.82
C GLY A 88 -9.11 -1.47 -16.25
N VAL A 89 -8.56 -2.55 -15.70
CA VAL A 89 -7.18 -2.53 -15.16
C VAL A 89 -6.20 -2.23 -16.29
N THR A 90 -5.31 -1.26 -16.07
CA THR A 90 -4.19 -0.99 -16.97
C THR A 90 -3.09 -2.00 -16.67
N VAL A 91 -2.84 -2.94 -17.59
CA VAL A 91 -1.88 -4.03 -17.40
C VAL A 91 -0.79 -3.95 -18.47
N GLY A 92 0.47 -3.79 -18.05
CA GLY A 92 1.67 -3.78 -18.87
C GLY A 92 2.00 -5.12 -19.53
N THR A 93 3.11 -5.16 -20.27
CA THR A 93 3.62 -6.41 -20.86
C THR A 93 4.28 -7.24 -19.77
N GLY A 94 4.22 -8.58 -19.83
CA GLY A 94 4.94 -9.44 -18.88
C GLY A 94 4.37 -9.54 -17.46
N VAL A 95 3.36 -8.74 -17.11
CA VAL A 95 2.74 -8.76 -15.76
C VAL A 95 2.31 -10.16 -15.33
N ALA A 96 2.66 -10.52 -14.09
CA ALA A 96 2.26 -11.78 -13.48
C ALA A 96 1.35 -11.55 -12.27
N TRP A 97 0.23 -12.27 -12.24
CA TRP A 97 -0.71 -12.29 -11.14
C TRP A 97 -0.71 -13.67 -10.50
N GLY A 98 -0.37 -13.75 -9.22
CA GLY A 98 -0.47 -14.96 -8.41
C GLY A 98 -1.91 -15.49 -8.36
N LEU A 99 -2.07 -16.76 -8.01
CA LEU A 99 -3.41 -17.29 -7.77
C LEU A 99 -4.07 -16.50 -6.63
N GLU A 100 -5.37 -16.28 -6.78
CA GLU A 100 -6.19 -15.58 -5.79
C GLU A 100 -5.89 -14.09 -5.55
N SER A 101 -4.90 -13.51 -6.24
CA SER A 101 -4.69 -12.05 -6.23
C SER A 101 -5.95 -11.29 -6.64
N THR A 102 -6.33 -10.29 -5.84
CA THR A 102 -7.63 -9.64 -5.89
C THR A 102 -7.47 -8.14 -6.16
N PRO A 103 -7.65 -7.69 -7.41
CA PRO A 103 -7.82 -6.27 -7.68
C PRO A 103 -9.19 -5.79 -7.17
N ASP A 104 -9.32 -4.48 -6.99
CA ASP A 104 -10.55 -3.82 -6.58
C ASP A 104 -11.75 -4.20 -7.49
N VAL A 105 -12.85 -4.61 -6.87
CA VAL A 105 -14.05 -5.03 -7.60
C VAL A 105 -14.91 -3.85 -8.06
N PHE A 106 -14.88 -2.73 -7.33
CA PHE A 106 -15.71 -1.56 -7.61
C PHE A 106 -15.05 -0.63 -8.63
N TRP A 107 -13.75 -0.38 -8.51
CA TRP A 107 -12.98 0.53 -9.38
C TRP A 107 -11.69 -0.11 -9.92
N PRO A 108 -11.76 -1.26 -10.61
CA PRO A 108 -10.59 -1.86 -11.26
C PRO A 108 -9.93 -0.91 -12.28
N GLU A 109 -10.68 0.04 -12.84
CA GLU A 109 -10.15 1.05 -13.75
C GLU A 109 -9.14 2.04 -13.14
N ARG A 110 -9.01 2.05 -11.81
CA ARG A 110 -8.05 2.88 -11.07
C ARG A 110 -6.75 2.15 -10.74
N ILE A 111 -6.60 0.92 -11.22
CA ILE A 111 -5.40 0.10 -11.01
C ILE A 111 -4.52 0.17 -12.25
N THR A 112 -3.26 0.53 -12.03
CA THR A 112 -2.19 0.42 -13.03
C THR A 112 -1.13 -0.55 -12.54
N VAL A 113 -0.80 -1.53 -13.39
CA VAL A 113 0.29 -2.48 -13.16
C VAL A 113 1.25 -2.39 -14.35
N GLY A 114 2.44 -1.87 -14.11
CA GLY A 114 3.51 -1.63 -15.08
C GLY A 114 4.10 -2.92 -15.64
N SER A 115 4.95 -2.80 -16.66
CA SER A 115 5.52 -3.97 -17.32
C SER A 115 6.34 -4.83 -16.35
N ASP A 116 6.30 -6.14 -16.55
CA ASP A 116 7.05 -7.15 -15.78
C ASP A 116 6.86 -7.12 -14.25
N ALA A 117 5.87 -6.37 -13.76
CA ALA A 117 5.49 -6.33 -12.36
C ALA A 117 4.80 -7.63 -11.92
N ILE A 118 4.94 -7.95 -10.63
CA ILE A 118 4.41 -9.16 -10.01
C ILE A 118 3.44 -8.78 -8.89
N VAL A 119 2.21 -9.26 -8.99
CA VAL A 119 1.21 -9.22 -7.91
C VAL A 119 1.13 -10.61 -7.30
N GLY A 120 1.59 -10.75 -6.06
CA GLY A 120 1.73 -12.03 -5.37
C GLY A 120 0.41 -12.75 -5.09
N TYR A 121 0.51 -14.01 -4.69
CA TYR A 121 -0.64 -14.84 -4.32
C TYR A 121 -1.51 -14.17 -3.27
N ASP A 122 -2.82 -14.15 -3.47
CA ASP A 122 -3.80 -13.55 -2.53
C ASP A 122 -3.52 -12.08 -2.13
N ALA A 123 -2.65 -11.37 -2.86
CA ALA A 123 -2.45 -9.95 -2.63
C ALA A 123 -3.69 -9.17 -3.05
N THR A 124 -4.00 -8.10 -2.33
CA THR A 124 -5.17 -7.24 -2.58
C THR A 124 -4.74 -5.84 -2.98
N LEU A 125 -5.23 -5.35 -4.11
CA LEU A 125 -5.04 -3.97 -4.56
C LEU A 125 -6.38 -3.24 -4.41
N LEU A 126 -6.46 -2.28 -3.50
CA LEU A 126 -7.71 -1.62 -3.13
C LEU A 126 -7.69 -0.15 -3.58
N CYS A 127 -8.70 0.28 -4.32
CA CYS A 127 -8.84 1.65 -4.82
C CYS A 127 -9.92 2.45 -4.07
N HIS A 128 -10.58 1.86 -3.08
CA HIS A 128 -11.59 2.55 -2.28
C HIS A 128 -11.58 2.19 -0.80
N GLU A 129 -12.07 3.11 0.03
CA GLU A 129 -12.39 2.89 1.44
C GLU A 129 -13.86 3.30 1.66
N PHE A 130 -14.72 2.39 2.13
CA PHE A 130 -16.04 2.77 2.66
C PHE A 130 -15.91 3.01 4.16
N LEU A 131 -16.14 4.25 4.61
CA LEU A 131 -16.05 4.68 6.01
C LEU A 131 -17.46 4.93 6.60
N GLN A 132 -17.54 5.54 7.78
CA GLN A 132 -18.83 5.79 8.43
C GLN A 132 -19.68 6.80 7.66
N GLU A 133 -19.11 7.93 7.23
CA GLU A 133 -19.89 9.04 6.66
C GLU A 133 -19.48 9.41 5.24
N GLU A 134 -18.44 8.77 4.72
CA GLU A 134 -17.91 9.00 3.38
C GLU A 134 -17.33 7.71 2.81
N TYR A 135 -17.15 7.68 1.50
CA TYR A 135 -16.19 6.78 0.88
C TYR A 135 -15.08 7.58 0.23
N ARG A 136 -13.91 6.97 0.11
CA ARG A 136 -12.72 7.57 -0.48
C ARG A 136 -12.26 6.74 -1.66
N LEU A 137 -11.79 7.39 -2.71
CA LEU A 137 -11.22 6.74 -3.88
C LEU A 137 -9.76 7.20 -4.07
N GLY A 138 -8.90 6.29 -4.48
CA GLY A 138 -7.51 6.60 -4.81
C GLY A 138 -6.98 5.60 -5.81
N ASP A 139 -6.12 6.08 -6.70
CA ASP A 139 -5.49 5.23 -7.71
C ASP A 139 -4.42 4.37 -7.05
N VAL A 140 -4.26 3.14 -7.54
CA VAL A 140 -3.20 2.23 -7.09
C VAL A 140 -2.29 1.96 -8.27
N VAL A 141 -1.01 2.28 -8.09
CA VAL A 141 0.00 2.12 -9.12
C VAL A 141 1.06 1.14 -8.63
N VAL A 142 1.26 0.07 -9.38
CA VAL A 142 2.39 -0.83 -9.23
C VAL A 142 3.26 -0.60 -10.47
N GLU A 143 4.42 0.04 -10.30
CA GLU A 143 5.27 0.45 -11.42
C GLU A 143 6.03 -0.73 -12.04
N GLU A 144 6.82 -0.45 -13.09
CA GLU A 144 7.58 -1.46 -13.84
C GLU A 144 8.51 -2.27 -12.94
N GLY A 145 8.53 -3.59 -13.13
CA GLY A 145 9.37 -4.52 -12.37
C GLY A 145 9.06 -4.61 -10.86
N ALA A 146 8.10 -3.86 -10.34
CA ALA A 146 7.75 -3.88 -8.93
C ALA A 146 7.09 -5.20 -8.52
N MET A 147 7.29 -5.59 -7.26
CA MET A 147 6.79 -6.84 -6.70
C MET A 147 5.94 -6.57 -5.46
N VAL A 148 4.68 -6.98 -5.51
CA VAL A 148 3.78 -7.04 -4.35
C VAL A 148 3.79 -8.46 -3.79
N GLY A 149 4.24 -8.63 -2.55
CA GLY A 149 4.33 -9.93 -1.89
C GLY A 149 2.98 -10.61 -1.68
N ALA A 150 3.01 -11.94 -1.49
CA ALA A 150 1.80 -12.72 -1.26
C ALA A 150 1.04 -12.23 0.00
N GLY A 151 -0.28 -12.14 -0.07
CA GLY A 151 -1.16 -11.68 1.01
C GLY A 151 -1.00 -10.21 1.39
N ALA A 152 -0.15 -9.44 0.69
CA ALA A 152 -0.01 -8.01 0.96
C ALA A 152 -1.27 -7.24 0.55
N VAL A 153 -1.57 -6.17 1.27
CA VAL A 153 -2.70 -5.28 0.98
C VAL A 153 -2.15 -3.90 0.64
N VAL A 154 -2.44 -3.41 -0.56
CA VAL A 154 -2.09 -2.07 -1.02
C VAL A 154 -3.32 -1.17 -0.92
N LEU A 155 -3.23 -0.11 -0.11
CA LEU A 155 -4.33 0.81 0.15
C LEU A 155 -4.52 1.84 -0.98
N PRO A 156 -5.70 2.50 -1.03
CA PRO A 156 -5.97 3.49 -2.06
C PRO A 156 -4.99 4.65 -2.02
N GLY A 157 -4.65 5.15 -3.21
CA GLY A 157 -3.76 6.30 -3.38
C GLY A 157 -2.29 5.96 -3.13
N VAL A 158 -1.89 4.70 -3.29
CA VAL A 158 -0.50 4.24 -3.09
C VAL A 158 0.17 3.91 -4.42
N THR A 159 1.42 4.32 -4.55
CA THR A 159 2.35 3.92 -5.62
C THR A 159 3.43 3.01 -5.05
N VAL A 160 3.57 1.82 -5.62
CA VAL A 160 4.71 0.91 -5.41
C VAL A 160 5.70 1.17 -6.54
N GLY A 161 6.80 1.85 -6.22
CA GLY A 161 7.74 2.38 -7.20
C GLY A 161 8.48 1.33 -8.01
N GLU A 162 9.10 1.76 -9.11
CA GLU A 162 9.84 0.89 -10.04
C GLU A 162 10.83 -0.03 -9.32
N GLY A 163 10.75 -1.34 -9.60
CA GLY A 163 11.59 -2.37 -8.99
C GLY A 163 11.45 -2.53 -7.46
N ALA A 164 10.53 -1.82 -6.82
CA ALA A 164 10.30 -1.92 -5.39
C ALA A 164 9.68 -3.27 -5.01
N ARG A 165 9.90 -3.69 -3.76
CA ARG A 165 9.49 -5.00 -3.25
C ARG A 165 8.68 -4.81 -1.98
N VAL A 166 7.47 -5.36 -1.95
CA VAL A 166 6.63 -5.42 -0.75
C VAL A 166 6.72 -6.84 -0.20
N ALA A 167 7.12 -7.00 1.06
CA ALA A 167 7.16 -8.31 1.70
C ALA A 167 5.75 -8.91 1.86
N ALA A 168 5.68 -10.24 1.95
CA ALA A 168 4.42 -10.94 2.15
C ALA A 168 3.67 -10.46 3.39
N ASN A 169 2.33 -10.46 3.33
CA ASN A 169 1.41 -10.05 4.40
C ASN A 169 1.63 -8.62 4.93
N SER A 170 2.21 -7.72 4.13
CA SER A 170 2.41 -6.32 4.52
C SER A 170 1.16 -5.45 4.23
N LEU A 171 0.93 -4.43 5.06
CA LEU A 171 -0.10 -3.40 4.83
C LEU A 171 0.54 -2.12 4.30
N VAL A 172 0.44 -1.89 3.00
CA VAL A 172 1.07 -0.75 2.33
C VAL A 172 0.15 0.47 2.42
N ALA A 173 0.48 1.37 3.35
CA ALA A 173 -0.30 2.58 3.67
C ALA A 173 0.42 3.89 3.30
N ALA A 174 1.54 3.80 2.60
CA ALA A 174 2.32 4.91 2.05
C ALA A 174 3.02 4.42 0.77
N ASP A 175 3.50 5.34 -0.06
CA ASP A 175 4.25 4.97 -1.26
C ASP A 175 5.52 4.21 -0.90
N VAL A 176 5.86 3.23 -1.74
CA VAL A 176 7.11 2.47 -1.61
C VAL A 176 8.09 3.05 -2.62
N PRO A 177 9.20 3.68 -2.19
CA PRO A 177 10.15 4.27 -3.13
C PRO A 177 10.75 3.22 -4.09
N PRO A 178 11.13 3.62 -5.32
CA PRO A 178 11.78 2.72 -6.28
C PRO A 178 12.99 2.00 -5.70
N GLU A 179 13.18 0.74 -6.11
CA GLU A 179 14.31 -0.12 -5.69
C GLU A 179 14.49 -0.25 -4.18
N THR A 180 13.41 -0.11 -3.40
CA THR A 180 13.41 -0.37 -1.96
C THR A 180 12.58 -1.60 -1.61
N THR A 181 12.79 -2.12 -0.41
CA THR A 181 11.94 -3.16 0.17
C THR A 181 11.15 -2.59 1.34
N ALA A 182 9.83 -2.73 1.31
CA ALA A 182 8.93 -2.38 2.41
C ALA A 182 8.31 -3.65 3.02
N ALA A 183 8.17 -3.66 4.35
CA ALA A 183 7.61 -4.81 5.08
C ALA A 183 6.87 -4.37 6.35
N GLY A 184 5.86 -5.12 6.76
CA GLY A 184 5.19 -4.96 8.06
C GLY A 184 3.75 -4.44 7.99
N VAL A 185 3.15 -4.19 9.15
CA VAL A 185 1.79 -3.65 9.33
C VAL A 185 1.84 -2.53 10.39
N PRO A 186 1.90 -1.25 9.98
CA PRO A 186 2.03 -0.76 8.61
C PRO A 186 3.39 -1.13 7.98
N ALA A 187 3.45 -1.17 6.65
CA ALA A 187 4.67 -1.45 5.92
C ALA A 187 5.64 -0.26 6.01
N GLU A 188 6.88 -0.52 6.42
CA GLU A 188 7.95 0.46 6.47
C GLU A 188 9.13 0.00 5.60
N VAL A 189 9.93 0.94 5.10
CA VAL A 189 11.13 0.61 4.31
C VAL A 189 12.16 -0.07 5.21
N VAL A 190 12.47 -1.33 4.93
CA VAL A 190 13.41 -2.16 5.72
C VAL A 190 14.80 -2.28 5.09
N SER A 191 14.92 -2.06 3.78
CA SER A 191 16.20 -1.94 3.09
C SER A 191 16.05 -1.16 1.80
N ARG A 192 17.09 -0.41 1.41
CA ARG A 192 17.30 -0.07 0.00
C ARG A 192 17.93 -1.30 -0.63
N ALA A 193 17.61 -1.64 -1.88
CA ALA A 193 18.16 -2.82 -2.52
C ALA A 193 19.70 -2.80 -2.41
N ASP A 194 20.25 -3.60 -1.48
CA ASP A 194 21.67 -3.88 -1.44
C ASP A 194 22.03 -4.57 -2.76
N GLU A 195 23.19 -4.23 -3.32
CA GLU A 195 23.79 -4.72 -4.56
C GLU A 195 24.00 -6.27 -4.61
N GLY A 196 23.38 -7.04 -3.72
CA GLY A 196 23.60 -8.48 -3.47
C GLY A 196 22.80 -9.47 -4.32
N GLY A 197 22.14 -9.03 -5.41
CA GLY A 197 21.38 -9.92 -6.31
C GLY A 197 22.13 -10.35 -7.59
N ARG A 198 23.25 -9.69 -7.92
CA ARG A 198 24.15 -10.13 -8.99
C ARG A 198 25.43 -10.69 -8.38
N SER A 199 25.32 -11.83 -7.68
CA SER A 199 26.48 -12.71 -7.56
C SER A 199 26.78 -13.26 -8.96
N ALA A 200 27.89 -12.80 -9.51
CA ALA A 200 28.50 -13.35 -10.69
C ALA A 200 28.82 -14.84 -10.54
N ASP A 201 28.86 -15.48 -11.71
CA ASP A 201 29.73 -16.59 -12.09
C ASP A 201 29.16 -18.02 -12.09
N GLY A 202 29.45 -18.69 -13.20
CA GLY A 202 28.96 -20.02 -13.54
C GLY A 202 28.85 -20.28 -15.05
N THR A 203 29.75 -19.72 -15.86
CA THR A 203 30.10 -20.32 -17.15
C THR A 203 30.51 -21.77 -16.93
N ALA A 204 29.74 -22.71 -17.48
CA ALA A 204 30.18 -24.06 -17.78
C ALA A 204 29.68 -24.42 -19.19
N GLU A 205 30.44 -23.99 -20.19
CA GLU A 205 30.69 -24.82 -21.36
C GLU A 205 31.42 -26.11 -20.93
N ALA A 206 31.27 -27.15 -21.76
CA ALA A 206 31.90 -28.48 -21.73
C ALA A 206 31.18 -29.52 -20.82
N ALA A 207 30.89 -30.75 -21.26
CA ALA A 207 31.28 -31.51 -22.44
C ALA A 207 30.31 -32.72 -22.63
N GLU A 208 30.31 -33.23 -23.87
CA GLU A 208 29.85 -34.56 -24.35
C GLU A 208 28.35 -34.86 -24.48
#